data_AF-A0A6C0D8M0-F1
#
_entry.id   AF-A0A6C0D8M0-F1
#
_cell.length_a   1.000
_cell.length_b   1.000
_cell.length_c   1.000
_cell.angle_alpha   90.00
_cell.angle_beta   90.00
_cell.angle_gamma   90.00
#
_symmetry.space_group_name_H-M   'P 1'
#
loop_
_entity.id
_entity.type
_entity.pdbx_description
1 polymer ?
#
loop_
_entity_poly.entity_id
_entity_poly.type
_entity_poly.pdbx_seq_one_letter_code
_entity_poly.pdbx_strand_id
1 'polypeptide(L)'
;MSSIDNHIINDKINYVGIIRFNQQCHNWLSHKYICNITIDNIKYNSVEQYLIFKKAELFNDERIMKAVMIAMDPLDMHYLGRRIENYVDEDWVKIRGEVSYIGNKHKFLQNPDLYKKLFETKFNKLIYYADDLVWGCNPDDKGENLLGKTIMRVRENDMLSMTNIYFYNKYNDFAACEKSKYIVNEDDYNFCEMNNIDFFIKYIV
;
A
#
# COMPACT_ATOMS: atom_id res chain seq x y z
N MET A 1 -15.08 -27.38 -9.37
CA MET A 1 -14.62 -26.47 -8.30
C MET A 1 -13.68 -25.48 -8.95
N SER A 2 -14.26 -24.38 -9.45
CA SER A 2 -13.57 -23.39 -10.28
C SER A 2 -12.66 -22.51 -9.43
N SER A 3 -11.43 -22.37 -9.91
CA SER A 3 -10.50 -21.30 -9.59
C SER A 3 -11.21 -19.95 -9.63
N ILE A 4 -11.30 -19.28 -8.48
CA ILE A 4 -11.69 -17.87 -8.46
C ILE A 4 -10.50 -17.10 -9.01
N ASP A 5 -10.70 -16.57 -10.20
CA ASP A 5 -9.74 -15.84 -11.01
C ASP A 5 -9.20 -14.60 -10.26
N ASN A 6 -7.90 -14.61 -9.97
CA ASN A 6 -7.12 -13.43 -9.55
C ASN A 6 -6.91 -12.43 -10.72
N HIS A 7 -7.80 -12.38 -11.71
CA HIS A 7 -7.64 -11.60 -12.95
C HIS A 7 -8.52 -10.36 -13.05
N ILE A 8 -9.25 -9.98 -12.00
CA ILE A 8 -10.08 -8.78 -12.02
C ILE A 8 -9.55 -7.81 -10.95
N ILE A 9 -8.68 -6.89 -11.36
CA ILE A 9 -8.46 -5.50 -10.90
C ILE A 9 -7.10 -5.12 -11.50
N ASN A 10 -7.05 -4.73 -12.78
CA ASN A 10 -5.88 -4.01 -13.33
C ASN A 10 -6.23 -3.18 -14.58
N ASP A 11 -7.29 -3.53 -15.34
CA ASP A 11 -7.57 -2.86 -16.63
C ASP A 11 -8.66 -1.78 -16.62
N LYS A 12 -9.13 -1.29 -15.46
CA LYS A 12 -10.24 -0.30 -15.39
C LYS A 12 -10.03 0.88 -14.45
N ILE A 13 -8.82 1.13 -13.95
CA ILE A 13 -8.57 2.34 -13.16
C ILE A 13 -8.15 3.47 -14.09
N ASN A 14 -9.07 4.40 -14.32
CA ASN A 14 -8.78 5.64 -15.03
C ASN A 14 -7.98 6.57 -14.12
N TYR A 15 -6.65 6.52 -14.22
CA TYR A 15 -5.80 7.45 -13.48
C TYR A 15 -6.00 8.88 -13.99
N VAL A 16 -6.14 9.83 -13.07
CA VAL A 16 -6.39 11.26 -13.39
C VAL A 16 -5.12 12.07 -13.62
N GLY A 17 -3.96 11.47 -13.37
CA GLY A 17 -2.64 12.11 -13.49
C GLY A 17 -1.50 11.19 -13.07
N ILE A 18 -0.28 11.74 -13.03
CA ILE A 18 0.95 11.02 -12.67
C ILE A 18 1.66 11.78 -11.54
N ILE A 19 2.01 11.07 -10.48
CA ILE A 19 2.94 11.53 -9.45
C ILE A 19 4.23 10.72 -9.60
N ARG A 20 5.32 11.40 -9.95
CA ARG A 20 6.66 10.82 -9.96
C ARG A 20 7.32 11.03 -8.61
N PHE A 21 7.95 9.98 -8.08
CA PHE A 21 8.64 10.03 -6.80
C PHE A 21 9.99 9.33 -6.85
N ASN A 22 10.92 9.77 -6.01
CA ASN A 22 12.25 9.21 -5.84
C ASN A 22 12.74 9.47 -4.39
N GLN A 23 14.03 9.34 -4.12
CA GLN A 23 14.58 9.58 -2.77
C GLN A 23 14.59 11.05 -2.34
N GLN A 24 14.45 12.00 -3.28
CA GLN A 24 14.45 13.45 -3.02
C GLN A 24 13.03 14.02 -2.99
N CYS A 25 12.15 13.56 -3.86
CA CYS A 25 10.78 14.04 -4.03
C CYS A 25 9.77 12.95 -3.67
N HIS A 26 8.84 13.25 -2.75
CA HIS A 26 7.86 12.30 -2.21
C HIS A 26 8.51 11.01 -1.67
N ASN A 27 9.68 11.15 -1.04
CA ASN A 27 10.49 10.05 -0.52
C ASN A 27 9.74 9.14 0.47
N TRP A 28 8.68 9.65 1.12
CA TRP A 28 7.77 8.90 1.97
C TRP A 28 7.03 7.77 1.24
N LEU A 29 7.02 7.74 -0.09
CA LEU A 29 6.55 6.59 -0.88
C LEU A 29 7.61 5.47 -0.99
N SER A 30 8.90 5.76 -0.78
CA SER A 30 9.97 4.78 -0.92
C SER A 30 9.99 3.71 0.17
N HIS A 31 10.46 2.50 -0.17
CA HIS A 31 10.80 1.46 0.82
C HIS A 31 11.82 1.92 1.86
N LYS A 32 12.72 2.82 1.46
CA LYS A 32 13.80 3.37 2.28
C LYS A 32 13.35 4.47 3.24
N TYR A 33 12.08 4.86 3.20
CA TYR A 33 11.57 5.82 4.17
C TYR A 33 11.51 5.18 5.56
N ILE A 34 12.22 5.77 6.52
CA ILE A 34 12.19 5.33 7.92
C ILE A 34 10.79 5.53 8.50
N CYS A 35 10.17 4.41 8.88
CA CYS A 35 8.90 4.35 9.57
C CYS A 35 8.78 2.99 10.25
N ASN A 36 8.35 2.98 11.51
CA ASN A 36 8.18 1.73 12.24
C ASN A 36 6.98 0.97 11.67
N ILE A 37 7.20 -0.32 11.39
CA ILE A 37 6.17 -1.27 11.00
C ILE A 37 6.31 -2.55 11.82
N THR A 38 5.20 -3.17 12.17
CA THR A 38 5.18 -4.46 12.87
C THR A 38 4.40 -5.48 12.03
N ILE A 39 5.05 -6.58 11.65
CA ILE A 39 4.49 -7.68 10.85
C ILE A 39 4.79 -8.97 11.59
N ASP A 40 3.77 -9.79 11.87
CA ASP A 40 3.90 -11.04 12.63
C ASP A 40 4.66 -10.88 13.96
N ASN A 41 4.36 -9.81 14.70
CA ASN A 41 5.03 -9.40 15.95
C ASN A 41 6.52 -9.05 15.83
N ILE A 42 7.08 -9.01 14.61
CA ILE A 42 8.44 -8.55 14.35
C ILE A 42 8.40 -7.07 13.96
N LYS A 43 9.23 -6.26 14.64
CA LYS A 43 9.34 -4.82 14.38
C LYS A 43 10.45 -4.55 13.36
N TYR A 44 10.13 -3.75 12.36
CA TYR A 44 11.05 -3.23 11.36
C TYR A 44 10.99 -1.70 11.36
N ASN A 45 12.09 -1.03 11.03
CA ASN A 45 12.19 0.43 10.97
C ASN A 45 11.93 1.00 9.57
N SER A 46 11.71 0.15 8.58
CA SER A 46 11.39 0.51 7.19
C SER A 46 10.86 -0.71 6.43
N VAL A 47 10.25 -0.47 5.26
CA VAL A 47 9.85 -1.56 4.35
C VAL A 47 11.08 -2.21 3.71
N GLU A 48 12.17 -1.47 3.49
CA GLU A 48 13.44 -2.03 3.02
C GLU A 48 13.97 -3.09 3.99
N GLN A 49 13.96 -2.82 5.30
CA GLN A 49 14.41 -3.79 6.31
C GLN A 49 13.60 -5.08 6.24
N TYR A 50 12.27 -4.97 6.14
CA TYR A 50 11.37 -6.10 5.97
C TYR A 50 11.63 -6.88 4.68
N LEU A 51 11.78 -6.19 3.54
CA LEU A 51 12.07 -6.83 2.26
C LEU A 51 13.35 -7.64 2.30
N ILE A 52 14.42 -7.07 2.84
CA ILE A 52 15.71 -7.76 2.90
C ILE A 52 15.67 -8.91 3.90
N PHE A 53 14.95 -8.78 5.03
CA PHE A 53 14.73 -9.90 5.95
C PHE A 53 14.01 -11.06 5.27
N LYS A 54 12.88 -10.81 4.59
CA LYS A 54 12.11 -11.85 3.87
C LYS A 54 12.87 -12.44 2.70
N LYS A 55 13.67 -11.63 2.00
CA LYS A 55 14.56 -12.12 0.94
C LYS A 55 15.62 -13.06 1.52
N ALA A 56 16.25 -12.70 2.63
CA ALA A 56 17.24 -13.56 3.29
C ALA A 56 16.61 -14.84 3.85
N GLU A 57 15.41 -14.75 4.42
CA GLU A 57 14.63 -15.89 4.89
C GLU A 57 14.31 -16.87 3.75
N LEU A 58 13.89 -16.38 2.58
CA LEU A 58 13.62 -17.23 1.41
C LEU A 58 14.83 -18.09 1.01
N PHE A 59 16.04 -17.55 1.13
CA PHE A 59 17.29 -18.23 0.76
C PHE A 59 18.05 -18.83 1.95
N ASN A 60 17.40 -18.90 3.12
CA ASN A 60 17.96 -19.45 4.36
C ASN A 60 19.29 -18.78 4.80
N ASP A 61 19.48 -17.48 4.53
CA ASP A 61 20.66 -16.72 4.94
C ASP A 61 20.46 -16.07 6.31
N GLU A 62 20.61 -16.86 7.37
CA GLU A 62 20.48 -16.37 8.76
C GLU A 62 21.45 -15.24 9.10
N ARG A 63 22.62 -15.19 8.43
CA ARG A 63 23.63 -14.17 8.66
C ARG A 63 23.09 -12.81 8.22
N ILE A 64 22.49 -12.73 7.04
CA ILE A 64 21.83 -11.49 6.57
C ILE A 64 20.57 -11.18 7.37
N MET A 65 19.76 -12.18 7.75
CA MET A 65 18.58 -11.96 8.61
C MET A 65 18.98 -11.27 9.94
N LYS A 66 20.02 -11.77 10.62
CA LYS A 66 20.51 -11.15 11.86
C LYS A 66 21.10 -9.76 11.62
N ALA A 67 21.90 -9.60 10.56
CA ALA A 67 22.55 -8.33 10.24
C ALA A 67 21.54 -7.23 9.89
N VAL A 68 20.51 -7.55 9.08
CA VAL A 68 19.53 -6.56 8.64
C VAL A 68 18.65 -6.09 9.81
N MET A 69 18.35 -6.95 10.78
CA MET A 69 17.56 -6.58 11.97
C MET A 69 18.32 -5.64 12.93
N ILE A 70 19.65 -5.59 12.84
CA ILE A 70 20.49 -4.67 13.63
C ILE A 70 20.76 -3.36 12.86
N ALA A 71 20.70 -3.39 11.53
CA ALA A 71 20.93 -2.21 10.71
C ALA A 71 19.86 -1.12 10.94
N MET A 72 20.30 0.14 10.99
CA MET A 72 19.42 1.30 11.18
C MET A 72 19.28 2.15 9.92
N ASP A 73 20.25 2.09 9.00
CA ASP A 73 20.22 2.81 7.72
C ASP A 73 19.64 1.91 6.60
N PRO A 74 18.57 2.34 5.91
CA PRO A 74 18.01 1.62 4.77
C PRO A 74 18.98 1.43 3.60
N LEU A 75 19.97 2.31 3.46
CA LEU A 75 21.02 2.14 2.47
C LEU A 75 21.93 0.95 2.82
N ASP A 76 22.27 0.78 4.10
CA ASP A 76 23.05 -0.39 4.56
C ASP A 76 22.25 -1.68 4.39
N MET A 77 20.95 -1.67 4.71
CA MET A 77 20.05 -2.80 4.47
C MET A 77 20.01 -3.19 2.99
N HIS A 78 19.89 -2.19 2.11
CA HIS A 78 19.92 -2.41 0.66
C HIS A 78 21.21 -3.11 0.21
N TYR A 79 22.36 -2.69 0.74
CA TYR A 79 23.65 -3.34 0.43
C TYR A 79 23.75 -4.75 1.02
N LEU A 80 23.22 -5.00 2.22
CA LEU A 80 23.12 -6.35 2.79
C LEU A 80 22.30 -7.27 1.87
N GLY A 81 21.22 -6.78 1.29
CA GLY A 81 20.38 -7.52 0.34
C GLY A 81 21.07 -7.98 -0.95
N ARG A 82 22.23 -7.39 -1.29
CA ARG A 82 23.08 -7.81 -2.42
C ARG A 82 24.09 -8.90 -2.04
N ARG A 83 24.21 -9.21 -0.75
CA ARG A 83 25.17 -10.17 -0.18
C ARG A 83 24.51 -11.43 0.37
N ILE A 84 23.25 -11.66 -0.03
CA ILE A 84 22.51 -12.87 0.33
C ILE A 84 23.09 -14.06 -0.44
N GLU A 85 23.47 -15.09 0.30
CA GLU A 85 23.93 -16.36 -0.24
C GLU A 85 22.75 -17.19 -0.78
N ASN A 86 23.05 -18.12 -1.69
CA ASN A 86 22.04 -18.99 -2.33
C ASN A 86 20.90 -18.26 -3.06
N TYR A 87 21.12 -17.00 -3.45
CA TYR A 87 20.14 -16.21 -4.17
C TYR A 87 19.79 -16.82 -5.53
N VAL A 88 18.49 -17.01 -5.77
CA VAL A 88 17.90 -17.44 -7.05
C VAL A 88 16.85 -16.40 -7.47
N ASP A 89 17.10 -15.68 -8.56
CA ASP A 89 16.26 -14.56 -8.97
C ASP A 89 14.84 -15.01 -9.31
N GLU A 90 14.70 -16.17 -9.95
CA GLU A 90 13.42 -16.74 -10.37
C GLU A 90 12.49 -17.00 -9.18
N ASP A 91 13.04 -17.40 -8.04
CA ASP A 91 12.26 -17.62 -6.82
C ASP A 91 11.88 -16.32 -6.14
N TRP A 92 12.78 -15.33 -6.15
CA TRP A 92 12.48 -14.01 -5.60
C TRP A 92 11.42 -13.28 -6.43
N VAL A 93 11.49 -13.34 -7.77
CA VAL A 93 10.52 -12.72 -8.69
C VAL A 93 9.09 -13.18 -8.39
N LYS A 94 8.89 -14.46 -8.03
CA LYS A 94 7.56 -15.02 -7.72
C LYS A 94 6.89 -14.34 -6.52
N ILE A 95 7.67 -13.87 -5.54
CA ILE A 95 7.11 -13.38 -4.28
C ILE A 95 7.40 -11.89 -3.99
N ARG A 96 8.41 -11.27 -4.62
CA ARG A 96 8.88 -9.91 -4.29
C ARG A 96 7.78 -8.86 -4.32
N GLY A 97 6.84 -8.98 -5.26
CA GLY A 97 5.69 -8.07 -5.38
C GLY A 97 4.74 -8.18 -4.20
N GLU A 98 4.45 -9.41 -3.75
CA GLU A 98 3.57 -9.64 -2.60
C GLU A 98 4.24 -9.23 -1.28
N VAL A 99 5.53 -9.53 -1.12
CA VAL A 99 6.29 -9.05 0.05
C VAL A 99 6.30 -7.52 0.07
N SER A 100 6.57 -6.86 -1.06
CA SER A 100 6.50 -5.39 -1.17
C SER A 100 5.12 -4.85 -0.81
N TYR A 101 4.05 -5.49 -1.29
CA TYR A 101 2.68 -5.11 -0.96
C TYR A 101 2.38 -5.22 0.54
N ILE A 102 2.73 -6.35 1.19
CA ILE A 102 2.55 -6.54 2.64
C ILE A 102 3.30 -5.47 3.43
N GLY A 103 4.57 -5.22 3.08
CA GLY A 103 5.37 -4.19 3.75
C GLY A 103 4.76 -2.80 3.62
N ASN A 104 4.36 -2.41 2.40
CA ASN A 104 3.71 -1.13 2.16
C ASN A 104 2.34 -1.02 2.85
N LYS A 105 1.56 -2.11 2.89
CA LYS A 105 0.29 -2.15 3.63
C LYS A 105 0.49 -1.82 5.09
N HIS A 106 1.43 -2.49 5.77
CA HIS A 106 1.73 -2.20 7.17
C HIS A 106 2.28 -0.78 7.35
N LYS A 107 3.15 -0.32 6.46
CA LYS A 107 3.64 1.07 6.47
C LYS A 107 2.51 2.09 6.45
N PHE A 108 1.61 2.01 5.47
CA PHE A 108 0.57 3.03 5.32
C PHE A 108 -0.57 2.85 6.32
N LEU A 109 -0.93 1.64 6.72
CA LEU A 109 -2.02 1.42 7.68
C LEU A 109 -1.63 1.65 9.14
N GLN A 110 -0.36 1.45 9.50
CA GLN A 110 0.12 1.65 10.89
C GLN A 110 0.60 3.08 11.16
N ASN A 111 0.81 3.90 10.13
CA ASN A 111 1.33 5.26 10.27
C ASN A 111 0.29 6.27 9.75
N PRO A 112 -0.55 6.88 10.62
CA PRO A 112 -1.67 7.73 10.21
C PRO A 112 -1.31 8.90 9.30
N ASP A 113 -0.16 9.54 9.49
CA ASP A 113 0.30 10.63 8.63
C ASP A 113 0.63 10.15 7.21
N LEU A 114 1.23 8.95 7.10
CA LEU A 114 1.52 8.33 5.81
C LEU A 114 0.24 7.84 5.13
N TYR A 115 -0.71 7.28 5.92
CA TYR A 115 -2.05 6.96 5.45
C TYR A 115 -2.67 8.17 4.75
N LYS A 116 -2.74 9.31 5.46
CA LYS A 116 -3.34 10.54 4.94
C LYS A 116 -2.67 10.99 3.65
N LYS A 117 -1.33 11.05 3.63
CA LYS A 117 -0.56 11.44 2.44
C LYS A 117 -0.82 10.52 1.25
N LEU A 118 -0.88 9.19 1.46
CA LEU A 118 -1.19 8.26 0.38
C LEU A 118 -2.64 8.42 -0.12
N PHE A 119 -3.59 8.61 0.78
CA PHE A 119 -4.99 8.85 0.43
C PHE A 119 -5.15 10.12 -0.43
N GLU A 120 -4.43 11.19 -0.08
CA GLU A 120 -4.43 12.46 -0.81
C GLU A 120 -3.82 12.37 -2.22
N THR A 121 -3.09 11.30 -2.55
CA THR A 121 -2.66 11.05 -3.93
C THR A 121 -3.82 10.71 -4.87
N LYS A 122 -5.02 10.43 -4.32
CA LYS A 122 -6.26 10.13 -5.07
C LYS A 122 -6.01 9.05 -6.12
N PHE A 123 -6.63 9.14 -7.29
CA PHE A 123 -6.43 8.21 -8.40
C PHE A 123 -5.27 8.66 -9.33
N ASN A 124 -4.19 9.21 -8.79
CA ASN A 124 -2.98 9.45 -9.59
C ASN A 124 -2.13 8.18 -9.71
N LYS A 125 -1.55 7.94 -10.88
CA LYS A 125 -0.57 6.88 -11.09
C LYS A 125 0.72 7.24 -10.38
N LEU A 126 1.21 6.37 -9.51
CA LEU A 126 2.47 6.55 -8.80
C LEU A 126 3.60 5.89 -9.58
N ILE A 127 4.62 6.66 -9.95
CA ILE A 127 5.78 6.17 -10.70
C ILE A 127 7.05 6.42 -9.88
N TYR A 128 7.73 5.34 -9.50
CA TYR A 128 9.04 5.43 -8.87
C TYR A 128 10.10 5.65 -9.94
N TYR A 129 10.83 6.75 -9.84
CA TYR A 129 11.88 7.09 -10.78
C TYR A 129 13.23 6.59 -10.28
N ALA A 130 13.81 5.61 -10.97
CA ALA A 130 15.08 5.00 -10.63
C ALA A 130 15.69 4.21 -11.79
N ASP A 131 17.01 4.02 -11.74
CA ASP A 131 17.73 3.14 -12.68
C ASP A 131 17.44 1.65 -12.44
N ASP A 132 16.89 1.31 -11.28
CA ASP A 132 16.38 -0.03 -10.98
C ASP A 132 15.06 -0.26 -11.73
N LEU A 133 15.17 -0.93 -12.88
CA LEU A 133 14.05 -1.18 -13.80
C LEU A 133 13.02 -2.18 -13.26
N VAL A 134 13.29 -2.86 -12.14
CA VAL A 134 12.30 -3.70 -11.47
C VAL A 134 11.41 -2.84 -10.58
N TRP A 135 12.02 -2.07 -9.68
CA TRP A 135 11.23 -1.31 -8.71
C TRP A 135 10.66 -0.03 -9.31
N GLY A 136 11.33 0.58 -10.28
CA GLY A 136 10.99 1.86 -10.86
C GLY A 136 10.93 1.87 -12.39
N CYS A 137 10.97 3.09 -12.92
CA CYS A 137 11.12 3.43 -14.32
C CYS A 137 12.25 4.44 -14.50
N ASN A 138 12.90 4.36 -15.65
CA ASN A 138 13.94 5.28 -16.09
C ASN A 138 13.34 6.55 -16.76
N PRO A 139 14.14 7.54 -17.22
CA PRO A 139 13.67 8.73 -17.94
C PRO A 139 12.76 8.47 -19.16
N ASP A 140 12.94 7.33 -19.82
CA ASP A 140 12.17 6.94 -21.00
C ASP A 140 10.89 6.15 -20.64
N ASP A 141 10.46 6.21 -19.37
CA ASP A 141 9.34 5.46 -18.80
C ASP A 141 9.48 3.92 -19.00
N LYS A 142 10.71 3.40 -19.14
CA LYS A 142 10.99 1.95 -19.20
C LYS A 142 11.22 1.40 -17.80
N GLY A 143 10.59 0.27 -17.49
CA GLY A 143 10.71 -0.45 -16.22
C GLY A 143 9.38 -1.02 -15.74
N GLU A 144 9.41 -1.91 -14.76
CA GLU A 144 8.24 -2.58 -14.22
C GLU A 144 7.44 -1.67 -13.26
N ASN A 145 8.07 -0.65 -12.66
CA ASN A 145 7.47 0.22 -11.63
C ASN A 145 6.77 -0.60 -10.51
N LEU A 146 7.40 -1.69 -10.07
CA LEU A 146 6.78 -2.60 -9.10
C LEU A 146 6.47 -1.91 -7.77
N LEU A 147 7.30 -0.95 -7.35
CA LEU A 147 7.06 -0.17 -6.14
C LEU A 147 5.78 0.65 -6.26
N GLY A 148 5.65 1.45 -7.33
CA GLY A 148 4.45 2.24 -7.58
C GLY A 148 3.20 1.37 -7.63
N LYS A 149 3.25 0.24 -8.35
CA LYS A 149 2.14 -0.73 -8.45
C LYS A 149 1.70 -1.27 -7.09
N THR A 150 2.65 -1.69 -6.24
CA THR A 150 2.32 -2.27 -4.92
C THR A 150 1.75 -1.24 -3.96
N ILE A 151 2.20 0.02 -4.00
CA ILE A 151 1.61 1.11 -3.21
C ILE A 151 0.19 1.45 -3.70
N MET A 152 -0.02 1.54 -5.01
CA MET A 152 -1.36 1.80 -5.57
C MET A 152 -2.34 0.69 -5.19
N ARG A 153 -1.89 -0.58 -5.20
CA ARG A 153 -2.69 -1.71 -4.70
C ARG A 153 -3.10 -1.53 -3.24
N VAL A 154 -2.22 -1.03 -2.35
CA VAL A 154 -2.60 -0.71 -0.95
C VAL A 154 -3.68 0.37 -0.90
N ARG A 155 -3.46 1.46 -1.65
CA ARG A 155 -4.43 2.58 -1.73
C ARG A 155 -5.80 2.10 -2.20
N GLU A 156 -5.83 1.27 -3.23
CA GLU A 156 -7.05 0.84 -3.90
C GLU A 156 -7.78 -0.28 -3.18
N ASN A 157 -7.06 -1.28 -2.65
CA ASN A 157 -7.68 -2.45 -2.04
C ASN A 157 -7.90 -2.32 -0.52
N ASP A 158 -7.00 -1.65 0.19
CA ASP A 158 -7.00 -1.63 1.66
C ASP A 158 -7.50 -0.32 2.24
N MET A 159 -7.18 0.81 1.60
CA MET A 159 -7.56 2.12 2.13
C MET A 159 -8.95 2.56 1.69
N LEU A 160 -9.32 2.39 0.41
CA LEU A 160 -10.66 2.74 -0.07
C LEU A 160 -11.74 1.84 0.54
N SER A 161 -11.46 0.55 0.73
CA SER A 161 -12.38 -0.37 1.41
C SER A 161 -12.60 0.03 2.87
N MET A 162 -11.52 0.36 3.59
CA MET A 162 -11.59 0.77 5.00
C MET A 162 -12.25 2.15 5.17
N THR A 163 -12.04 3.06 4.21
CA THR A 163 -12.70 4.37 4.18
C THR A 163 -14.20 4.24 3.94
N ASN A 164 -14.61 3.40 2.98
CA ASN A 164 -16.02 3.12 2.72
C ASN A 164 -16.71 2.46 3.92
N ILE A 165 -16.05 1.50 4.58
CA ILE A 165 -16.57 0.87 5.80
C ILE A 165 -16.68 1.89 6.94
N TYR A 166 -15.66 2.73 7.14
CA TYR A 166 -15.69 3.76 8.18
C TYR A 166 -16.83 4.77 7.97
N PHE A 167 -17.02 5.26 6.74
CA PHE A 167 -18.13 6.16 6.43
C PHE A 167 -19.48 5.46 6.49
N TYR A 168 -19.59 4.21 6.04
CA TYR A 168 -20.80 3.40 6.18
C TYR A 168 -21.20 3.20 7.64
N ASN A 169 -20.25 2.84 8.51
CA ASN A 169 -20.48 2.67 9.94
C ASN A 169 -20.83 4.00 10.61
N LYS A 170 -20.08 5.07 10.33
CA LYS A 170 -20.38 6.40 10.88
C LYS A 170 -21.73 6.94 10.43
N TYR A 171 -22.11 6.69 9.17
CA TYR A 171 -23.45 7.01 8.67
C TYR A 171 -24.52 6.20 9.41
N ASN A 172 -24.31 4.90 9.61
CA ASN A 172 -25.25 4.05 10.35
C ASN A 172 -25.35 4.45 11.83
N ASP A 173 -24.25 4.82 12.48
CA ASP A 173 -24.25 5.33 13.86
C ASP A 173 -25.00 6.66 13.96
N PHE A 174 -24.80 7.55 12.97
CA PHE A 174 -25.54 8.80 12.87
C PHE A 174 -27.04 8.57 12.61
N ALA A 175 -27.38 7.71 11.65
CA ALA A 175 -28.75 7.35 11.32
C ALA A 175 -29.45 6.61 12.47
N ALA A 176 -28.75 5.77 13.24
CA ALA A 176 -29.26 5.15 14.45
C ALA A 176 -29.52 6.19 15.56
N CYS A 177 -28.63 7.18 15.70
CA CYS A 177 -28.80 8.29 16.62
C CYS A 177 -30.00 9.19 16.24
N GLU A 178 -30.25 9.42 14.94
CA GLU A 178 -31.43 10.16 14.48
C GLU A 178 -32.74 9.36 14.55
N LYS A 179 -32.71 8.05 14.25
CA LYS A 179 -33.86 7.14 14.46
C LYS A 179 -34.28 7.05 15.93
N SER A 180 -33.36 7.28 16.87
CA SER A 180 -33.69 7.34 18.30
C SER A 180 -34.40 8.64 18.72
N LYS A 181 -34.44 9.66 17.85
CA LYS A 181 -35.08 10.97 18.13
C LYS A 181 -36.47 11.11 17.51
N TYR A 182 -36.84 10.28 16.55
CA TYR A 182 -38.16 10.30 15.91
C TYR A 182 -38.68 8.87 15.72
N ILE A 183 -39.91 8.60 16.16
CA ILE A 183 -40.61 7.34 15.85
C ILE A 183 -40.96 7.40 14.36
N VAL A 184 -40.19 6.73 13.51
CA VAL A 184 -40.44 6.68 12.07
C VAL A 184 -41.13 5.35 11.74
N ASN A 185 -42.33 5.39 11.15
CA ASN A 185 -43.07 4.22 10.68
C ASN A 185 -42.42 3.63 9.42
N GLU A 186 -42.57 2.32 9.22
CA GLU A 186 -41.81 1.51 8.25
C GLU A 186 -42.02 1.84 6.75
N ASP A 187 -42.91 2.77 6.41
CA ASP A 187 -43.34 3.01 5.01
C ASP A 187 -42.53 4.08 4.24
N ASP A 188 -41.55 4.76 4.85
CA ASP A 188 -40.77 5.85 4.20
C ASP A 188 -39.47 5.38 3.50
N TYR A 189 -39.32 4.09 3.20
CA TYR A 189 -38.17 3.56 2.46
C TYR A 189 -38.31 3.78 0.95
N ASN A 190 -38.15 5.02 0.49
CA ASN A 190 -37.84 5.34 -0.91
C ASN A 190 -36.84 6.49 -0.98
N PHE A 191 -35.59 6.19 -0.62
CA PHE A 191 -34.44 7.06 -0.92
C PHE A 191 -33.23 6.22 -1.38
N CYS A 192 -33.49 5.21 -2.20
CA CYS A 192 -32.48 4.49 -2.95
C CYS A 192 -32.41 5.08 -4.35
N GLU A 193 -31.65 6.16 -4.53
CA GLU A 193 -31.02 6.58 -5.81
C GLU A 193 -30.36 7.95 -5.63
N MET A 194 -29.27 8.02 -4.87
CA MET A 194 -28.30 9.11 -5.04
C MET A 194 -26.92 8.50 -5.19
N ASN A 195 -26.38 8.64 -6.41
CA ASN A 195 -25.02 8.28 -6.75
C ASN A 195 -24.06 8.95 -5.74
N ASN A 196 -23.40 8.10 -4.95
CA ASN A 196 -22.58 8.41 -3.77
C ASN A 196 -21.38 9.35 -3.99
N ILE A 197 -21.23 9.97 -5.16
CA ILE A 197 -20.13 10.90 -5.46
C ILE A 197 -20.45 12.30 -4.93
N ASP A 198 -21.70 12.76 -5.02
CA ASP A 198 -22.07 14.12 -4.59
C ASP A 198 -22.06 14.29 -3.06
N PHE A 199 -22.33 13.21 -2.31
CA PHE A 199 -22.18 13.22 -0.86
C PHE A 199 -20.70 13.28 -0.45
N PHE A 200 -19.83 12.61 -1.21
CA PHE A 200 -18.37 12.59 -1.00
C PHE A 200 -17.72 13.96 -1.16
N ILE A 201 -18.24 14.83 -2.04
CA ILE A 201 -17.70 16.18 -2.27
C ILE A 201 -18.19 17.17 -1.20
N LYS A 202 -19.42 17.00 -0.70
CA LYS A 202 -20.05 17.98 0.19
C LYS A 202 -19.48 18.00 1.63
N TYR A 203 -18.81 16.94 2.06
CA TYR A 203 -18.31 16.79 3.45
C TYR A 203 -16.78 16.66 3.57
N ILE A 204 -16.02 16.90 2.49
CA ILE A 204 -14.54 16.96 2.49
C ILE A 204 -14.06 18.36 2.07
N VAL A 205 -14.71 19.42 2.56
CA VAL A 205 -14.17 20.79 2.57
C VAL A 205 -14.17 21.29 4.01
#